data_AF-A0A7S4K1H4-F1
#
_entry.id   AF-A0A7S4K1H4-F1
#
_cell.length_a   1.000
_cell.length_b   1.000
_cell.length_c   1.000
_cell.angle_alpha   90.00
_cell.angle_beta   90.00
_cell.angle_gamma   90.00
#
_symmetry.space_group_name_H-M   'P 1'
#
loop_
_entity.id
_entity.type
_entity.pdbx_description
1 polymer ?
#
loop_
_entity_poly.entity_id
_entity_poly.type
_entity_poly.pdbx_seq_one_letter_code
_entity_poly.pdbx_strand_id
1 'polypeptide(L)'
;KKEDEGDRGKDAGEKEKNDKEGGDKKEEKEKEAKKIPALGFLPRGWRHSVASPHHLPNVPRHFCSVASTIDTFLSTSPVPPYNSKVHRGVWRTCTMRSSRRTGEIMAVITHAPPGGSVGKRDCGSDDYTKVWEEERDRLVEMLKECEVDAADVDAAEYPTLLGDEAVKAGGRGKIVDKKYTEGEEPPVADKMKITSIFFQEFDGLSNPKPDHPVQHMFGKTHITEQLGQCSFRISPGAFFQVTTEGAEVLYDVVVDKVKEAAGDKGDKALLLDVCCGTGTIGLYCMKEGAGGRVLGVDIAEPAIKDAKVNAAENGYADEKEGIAKFVAGRAEKVLSREIYRLERDPANKNIPIIAIVDPAREGLHGDVVKALRSCDKIDRLVYVSCNPTKSLVNDAQLLCSPPTKKYGGIPFEPTSATPVDMFPLTGHCEMVMTFDRLKKDTEEEEVKKKEEKEKDGSEEEKKEKENEGKGDKCDVEKEKAGAGKKNEVKVAESDVKKERKGAKKEETG
;
A
#
# COMPACT_ATOMS: atom_id res chain seq x y z
N LYS A 1 25.06 -31.04 -13.35
CA LYS A 1 25.57 -31.96 -14.41
C LYS A 1 24.52 -32.04 -15.51
N LYS A 2 24.94 -32.28 -16.75
CA LYS A 2 24.06 -32.46 -17.92
C LYS A 2 23.57 -33.91 -18.03
N GLU A 3 22.59 -34.11 -18.93
CA GLU A 3 22.19 -35.35 -19.63
C GLU A 3 21.98 -36.63 -18.80
N ASP A 4 20.77 -37.18 -18.82
CA ASP A 4 20.41 -38.14 -19.89
C ASP A 4 18.88 -38.24 -20.07
N GLU A 5 18.43 -38.60 -21.27
CA GLU A 5 17.03 -38.95 -21.56
C GLU A 5 16.83 -40.48 -21.51
N GLY A 6 15.64 -40.96 -21.13
CA GLY A 6 15.40 -42.39 -20.96
C GLY A 6 13.93 -42.76 -21.02
N ASP A 7 13.45 -43.07 -22.23
CA ASP A 7 12.08 -43.55 -22.49
C ASP A 7 11.70 -44.79 -21.65
N ARG A 8 10.49 -44.77 -21.10
CA ARG A 8 9.69 -45.98 -20.98
C ARG A 8 8.19 -45.67 -20.94
N GLY A 9 7.47 -46.29 -21.88
CA GLY A 9 6.03 -46.11 -22.05
C GLY A 9 5.16 -46.75 -20.97
N LYS A 10 3.85 -46.60 -21.20
CA LYS A 10 2.74 -47.07 -20.36
C LYS A 10 2.83 -48.57 -20.06
N ASP A 11 2.48 -48.94 -18.84
CA ASP A 11 1.63 -50.11 -18.63
C ASP A 11 0.63 -49.84 -17.49
N ALA A 12 -0.56 -50.43 -17.58
CA ALA A 12 -1.65 -50.20 -16.64
C ALA A 12 -2.35 -51.53 -16.31
N GLY A 13 -1.91 -52.16 -15.22
CA GLY A 13 -2.42 -53.44 -14.74
C GLY A 13 -2.87 -53.37 -13.28
N GLU A 14 -4.02 -53.95 -12.99
CA GLU A 14 -4.66 -53.91 -11.67
C GLU A 14 -3.93 -54.76 -10.62
N LYS A 15 -3.97 -54.31 -9.36
CA LYS A 15 -4.27 -55.20 -8.23
C LYS A 15 -4.75 -54.43 -7.00
N GLU A 16 -5.88 -54.87 -6.45
CA GLU A 16 -6.40 -54.38 -5.18
C GLU A 16 -5.61 -54.90 -3.98
N LYS A 17 -5.86 -54.26 -2.82
CA LYS A 17 -5.78 -54.83 -1.46
C LYS A 17 -4.42 -55.38 -1.01
N ASN A 18 -3.74 -54.56 -0.20
CA ASN A 18 -3.53 -54.95 1.20
C ASN A 18 -3.45 -53.70 2.09
N ASP A 19 -4.51 -53.45 2.86
CA ASP A 19 -4.46 -52.55 4.01
C ASP A 19 -3.86 -53.29 5.23
N LYS A 20 -3.29 -52.48 6.14
CA LYS A 20 -2.61 -52.87 7.40
C LYS A 20 -1.14 -53.28 7.25
N GLU A 21 -0.40 -53.14 8.36
CA GLU A 21 1.04 -53.42 8.52
C GLU A 21 2.01 -52.52 7.72
N GLY A 22 1.81 -51.20 7.80
CA GLY A 22 2.79 -50.18 7.36
C GLY A 22 3.07 -49.04 8.35
N GLY A 23 2.34 -48.99 9.47
CA GLY A 23 2.32 -47.86 10.40
C GLY A 23 3.42 -47.85 11.46
N ASP A 24 4.67 -48.24 11.14
CA ASP A 24 5.82 -48.10 12.05
C ASP A 24 7.19 -48.27 11.33
N LYS A 25 7.44 -47.47 10.28
CA LYS A 25 8.75 -47.40 9.58
C LYS A 25 8.96 -46.17 8.68
N LYS A 26 8.50 -44.99 9.10
CA LYS A 26 8.86 -43.72 8.43
C LYS A 26 9.44 -42.62 9.31
N GLU A 27 10.01 -43.02 10.45
CA GLU A 27 11.17 -42.32 11.01
C GLU A 27 12.41 -42.66 10.15
N GLU A 28 12.48 -42.09 8.95
CA GLU A 28 13.73 -42.08 8.19
C GLU A 28 14.76 -41.25 8.96
N LYS A 29 16.00 -41.73 9.01
CA LYS A 29 17.08 -41.13 9.81
C LYS A 29 17.55 -39.81 9.20
N GLU A 30 16.83 -38.71 9.49
CA GLU A 30 17.52 -37.45 9.69
C GLU A 30 18.64 -37.70 10.70
N LYS A 31 19.90 -37.55 10.28
CA LYS A 31 21.02 -37.46 11.24
C LYS A 31 20.67 -36.31 12.16
N GLU A 32 20.59 -36.57 13.47
CA GLU A 32 20.02 -35.63 14.44
C GLU A 32 20.79 -34.30 14.43
N ALA A 33 20.31 -33.36 13.62
CA ALA A 33 21.01 -32.14 13.34
C ALA A 33 20.91 -31.25 14.57
N LYS A 34 22.03 -31.08 15.29
CA LYS A 34 22.10 -30.29 16.52
C LYS A 34 21.51 -28.90 16.26
N LYS A 35 20.30 -28.68 16.79
CA LYS A 35 19.61 -27.39 16.67
C LYS A 35 20.31 -26.38 17.57
N ILE A 36 20.65 -25.24 17.00
CA ILE A 36 21.28 -24.12 17.69
C ILE A 36 20.19 -23.04 17.82
N PRO A 37 19.88 -22.56 19.04
CA PRO A 37 19.06 -21.37 19.22
C PRO A 37 19.68 -20.18 18.47
N ALA A 38 18.93 -19.55 17.56
CA ALA A 38 19.42 -18.45 16.74
C ALA A 38 18.28 -17.53 16.28
N LEU A 39 18.59 -16.26 16.07
CA LEU A 39 17.77 -15.26 15.39
C LEU A 39 18.16 -15.17 13.90
N GLY A 40 17.19 -14.90 13.04
CA GLY A 40 17.44 -14.71 11.62
C GLY A 40 16.19 -14.82 10.76
N PHE A 41 16.39 -14.93 9.45
CA PHE A 41 15.32 -14.94 8.46
C PHE A 41 15.01 -16.36 7.98
N LEU A 42 13.74 -16.66 7.69
CA LEU A 42 13.32 -17.96 7.15
C LEU A 42 13.80 -18.13 5.69
N PRO A 43 14.65 -19.12 5.37
CA PRO A 43 15.09 -19.33 4.00
C PRO A 43 13.94 -19.81 3.10
N ARG A 44 13.86 -19.34 1.86
CA ARG A 44 12.76 -19.70 0.94
C ARG A 44 12.69 -21.23 0.76
N GLY A 45 11.51 -21.79 1.05
CA GLY A 45 11.25 -23.23 0.99
C GLY A 45 11.60 -24.00 2.27
N TRP A 46 12.43 -23.45 3.15
CA TRP A 46 12.74 -24.03 4.44
C TRP A 46 11.72 -23.55 5.48
N ARG A 47 11.24 -24.48 6.31
CA ARG A 47 10.37 -24.19 7.45
C ARG A 47 11.07 -24.69 8.71
N HIS A 48 10.95 -23.93 9.79
CA HIS A 48 11.47 -24.27 11.13
C HIS A 48 13.01 -24.18 11.33
N SER A 49 13.73 -23.52 10.41
CA SER A 49 15.12 -23.08 10.56
C SER A 49 15.26 -21.63 10.06
N VAL A 50 16.23 -20.89 10.61
CA VAL A 50 16.59 -19.54 10.16
C VAL A 50 18.00 -19.52 9.53
N ALA A 51 18.24 -18.58 8.64
CA ALA A 51 19.59 -18.19 8.21
C ALA A 51 20.02 -16.90 8.94
N SER A 52 21.30 -16.85 9.33
CA SER A 52 21.89 -15.69 10.01
C SER A 52 21.78 -14.41 9.15
N PRO A 53 21.42 -13.26 9.75
CA PRO A 53 21.28 -11.99 9.03
C PRO A 53 22.61 -11.50 8.44
N HIS A 54 23.75 -11.92 8.98
CA HIS A 54 25.10 -11.51 8.54
C HIS A 54 25.43 -11.84 7.07
N HIS A 55 24.64 -12.70 6.42
CA HIS A 55 24.81 -13.07 5.01
C HIS A 55 23.89 -12.28 4.05
N LEU A 56 23.12 -11.30 4.54
CA LEU A 56 22.14 -10.55 3.76
C LEU A 56 22.66 -9.10 3.54
N PRO A 57 23.06 -8.70 2.32
CA PRO A 57 23.65 -7.38 2.08
C PRO A 57 22.67 -6.23 2.32
N ASN A 58 21.36 -6.49 2.23
CA ASN A 58 20.30 -5.53 2.51
C ASN A 58 19.93 -5.45 4.02
N VAL A 59 20.69 -6.06 4.93
CA VAL A 59 20.47 -5.99 6.38
C VAL A 59 21.63 -5.22 7.03
N PRO A 60 21.38 -4.01 7.58
CA PRO A 60 22.42 -3.18 8.17
C PRO A 60 23.23 -3.86 9.28
N ARG A 61 24.53 -3.54 9.36
CA ARG A 61 25.48 -4.16 10.30
C ARG A 61 25.09 -4.00 11.77
N HIS A 62 24.47 -2.89 12.16
CA HIS A 62 24.00 -2.70 13.54
C HIS A 62 22.85 -3.64 13.91
N PHE A 63 21.99 -4.05 12.97
CA PHE A 63 21.01 -5.11 13.21
C PHE A 63 21.68 -6.48 13.34
N CYS A 64 22.73 -6.74 12.55
CA CYS A 64 23.52 -7.97 12.67
C CYS A 64 24.28 -8.07 14.00
N SER A 65 24.79 -6.95 14.53
CA SER A 65 25.41 -6.88 15.87
C SER A 65 24.41 -7.22 16.98
N VAL A 66 23.24 -6.55 17.00
CA VAL A 66 22.17 -6.85 17.97
C VAL A 66 21.67 -8.29 17.85
N ALA A 67 21.60 -8.83 16.63
CA ALA A 67 21.26 -10.24 16.43
C ALA A 67 22.30 -11.19 17.06
N SER A 68 23.60 -10.87 17.00
CA SER A 68 24.63 -11.66 17.68
C SER A 68 24.57 -11.56 19.22
N THR A 69 24.14 -10.44 19.79
CA THR A 69 23.80 -10.35 21.23
C THR A 69 22.62 -11.26 21.57
N ILE A 70 21.58 -11.28 20.74
CA ILE A 70 20.40 -12.14 20.92
C ILE A 70 20.77 -13.62 20.75
N ASP A 71 21.62 -13.99 19.80
CA ASP A 71 22.15 -15.36 19.65
C ASP A 71 22.94 -15.80 20.89
N THR A 72 23.78 -14.90 21.42
CA THR A 72 24.54 -15.15 22.66
C THR A 72 23.61 -15.39 23.84
N PHE A 73 22.57 -14.55 24.00
CA PHE A 73 21.53 -14.73 25.00
C PHE A 73 20.78 -16.06 24.82
N LEU A 74 20.31 -16.37 23.60
CA LEU A 74 19.54 -17.58 23.30
C LEU A 74 20.36 -18.86 23.47
N SER A 75 21.69 -18.80 23.30
CA SER A 75 22.59 -19.94 23.51
C SER A 75 22.72 -20.36 24.99
N THR A 76 22.35 -19.47 25.93
CA THR A 76 22.47 -19.65 27.38
C THR A 76 21.14 -19.55 28.13
N SER A 77 20.05 -19.19 27.47
CA SER A 77 18.73 -19.05 28.10
C SER A 77 18.10 -20.44 28.35
N PRO A 78 17.53 -20.71 29.54
CA PRO A 78 16.69 -21.89 29.76
C PRO A 78 15.31 -21.78 29.06
N VAL A 79 14.96 -20.59 28.56
CA VAL A 79 13.70 -20.31 27.86
C VAL A 79 13.92 -20.49 26.34
N PRO A 80 13.30 -21.49 25.69
CA PRO A 80 13.65 -21.85 24.32
C PRO A 80 12.97 -20.95 23.26
N PRO A 81 13.60 -20.78 22.08
CA PRO A 81 12.95 -20.20 20.91
C PRO A 81 11.66 -20.92 20.50
N TYR A 82 10.74 -20.16 19.91
CA TYR A 82 9.45 -20.66 19.44
C TYR A 82 9.58 -21.52 18.18
N ASN A 83 9.22 -22.80 18.31
CA ASN A 83 9.22 -23.75 17.22
C ASN A 83 7.86 -23.76 16.50
N SER A 84 7.81 -23.14 15.32
CA SER A 84 6.62 -23.03 14.47
C SER A 84 6.07 -24.35 13.91
N LYS A 85 6.77 -25.50 14.07
CA LYS A 85 6.25 -26.83 13.68
C LYS A 85 5.30 -27.43 14.71
N VAL A 86 5.54 -27.13 15.99
CA VAL A 86 4.85 -27.75 17.13
C VAL A 86 4.19 -26.72 18.06
N HIS A 87 4.33 -25.43 17.75
CA HIS A 87 3.76 -24.30 18.48
C HIS A 87 4.13 -24.29 19.98
N ARG A 88 5.41 -24.57 20.28
CA ARG A 88 6.03 -24.57 21.63
C ARG A 88 7.20 -23.60 21.70
N GLY A 89 7.61 -23.24 22.91
CA GLY A 89 8.66 -22.25 23.18
C GLY A 89 8.10 -20.83 23.25
N VAL A 90 8.97 -19.87 23.57
CA VAL A 90 8.58 -18.53 24.03
C VAL A 90 9.11 -17.45 23.09
N TRP A 91 10.42 -17.34 22.84
CA TRP A 91 11.00 -16.28 22.02
C TRP A 91 10.59 -16.41 20.55
N ARG A 92 9.82 -15.45 20.00
CA ARG A 92 9.22 -15.55 18.65
C ARG A 92 9.98 -14.77 17.59
N THR A 93 9.97 -13.44 17.69
CA THR A 93 10.53 -12.55 16.66
C THR A 93 11.10 -11.28 17.30
N CYS A 94 12.21 -10.79 16.78
CA CYS A 94 12.70 -9.44 17.06
C CYS A 94 12.37 -8.56 15.84
N THR A 95 11.56 -7.53 16.04
CA THR A 95 11.37 -6.46 15.04
C THR A 95 12.26 -5.31 15.43
N MET A 96 13.24 -4.99 14.57
CA MET A 96 14.13 -3.86 14.75
C MET A 96 13.73 -2.69 13.86
N ARG A 97 13.94 -1.47 14.35
CA ARG A 97 13.87 -0.22 13.59
C ARG A 97 15.07 0.63 13.95
N SER A 98 15.52 1.50 13.04
CA SER A 98 16.59 2.45 13.33
C SER A 98 16.59 3.62 12.37
N SER A 99 17.11 4.77 12.82
CA SER A 99 17.55 5.85 11.94
C SER A 99 19.08 5.98 12.00
N ARG A 100 19.74 5.92 10.83
CA ARG A 100 21.17 6.26 10.72
C ARG A 100 21.43 7.76 10.95
N ARG A 101 20.38 8.58 10.88
CA ARG A 101 20.45 10.04 10.95
C ARG A 101 20.35 10.58 12.38
N THR A 102 19.74 9.82 13.29
CA THR A 102 19.65 10.15 14.73
C THR A 102 20.44 9.22 15.64
N GLY A 103 20.98 8.10 15.12
CA GLY A 103 21.75 7.12 15.90
C GLY A 103 20.89 6.16 16.72
N GLU A 104 19.57 6.18 16.51
CA GLU A 104 18.62 5.47 17.35
C GLU A 104 18.25 4.09 16.81
N ILE A 105 18.18 3.09 17.70
CA ILE A 105 17.64 1.75 17.45
C ILE A 105 16.48 1.46 18.42
N MET A 106 15.38 0.94 17.88
CA MET A 106 14.28 0.32 18.64
C MET A 106 14.29 -1.20 18.42
N ALA A 107 14.13 -1.95 19.51
CA ALA A 107 13.86 -3.39 19.46
C ALA A 107 12.47 -3.71 20.02
N VAL A 108 11.67 -4.50 19.29
CA VAL A 108 10.38 -5.03 19.74
C VAL A 108 10.46 -6.55 19.78
N ILE A 109 10.48 -7.14 20.97
CA ILE A 109 10.63 -8.58 21.20
C ILE A 109 9.25 -9.22 21.34
N THR A 110 8.80 -9.92 20.30
CA THR A 110 7.58 -10.73 20.37
C THR A 110 7.88 -12.05 21.08
N HIS A 111 7.01 -12.46 21.99
CA HIS A 111 7.07 -13.75 22.67
C HIS A 111 5.69 -14.40 22.78
N ALA A 112 5.68 -15.71 23.01
CA ALA A 112 4.49 -16.44 23.44
C ALA A 112 4.29 -16.30 24.97
N PRO A 113 3.09 -16.60 25.50
CA PRO A 113 2.88 -16.62 26.95
C PRO A 113 3.85 -17.60 27.65
N PRO A 114 4.53 -17.20 28.74
CA PRO A 114 5.53 -18.05 29.40
C PRO A 114 4.92 -19.28 30.09
N GLY A 115 3.63 -19.28 30.40
CA GLY A 115 2.86 -20.45 30.89
C GLY A 115 2.47 -21.48 29.82
N GLY A 116 3.15 -21.44 28.67
CA GLY A 116 2.98 -22.35 27.54
C GLY A 116 2.05 -21.83 26.44
N SER A 117 2.53 -21.91 25.20
CA SER A 117 1.84 -21.55 23.96
C SER A 117 0.84 -22.61 23.48
N VAL A 118 0.16 -22.37 22.35
CA VAL A 118 -0.93 -23.20 21.79
C VAL A 118 -0.60 -24.70 21.72
N GLY A 119 0.66 -25.08 21.48
CA GLY A 119 1.09 -26.48 21.38
C GLY A 119 1.65 -27.10 22.67
N LYS A 120 1.50 -26.45 23.83
CA LYS A 120 2.09 -26.89 25.11
C LYS A 120 1.75 -28.34 25.50
N ARG A 121 2.65 -28.98 26.24
CA ARG A 121 2.51 -30.33 26.79
C ARG A 121 1.62 -30.34 28.03
N ASP A 122 0.70 -31.30 28.12
CA ASP A 122 -0.21 -31.49 29.26
C ASP A 122 0.53 -31.74 30.59
N CYS A 123 1.77 -32.26 30.53
CA CYS A 123 2.62 -32.46 31.70
C CYS A 123 3.32 -31.17 32.21
N GLY A 124 2.93 -29.99 31.74
CA GLY A 124 3.40 -28.69 32.25
C GLY A 124 4.86 -28.34 31.93
N SER A 125 5.59 -29.19 31.20
CA SER A 125 7.03 -29.01 30.92
C SER A 125 7.36 -27.96 29.84
N ASP A 126 6.37 -27.13 29.46
CA ASP A 126 6.52 -25.90 28.67
C ASP A 126 6.18 -24.62 29.50
N ASP A 127 6.10 -24.73 30.84
CA ASP A 127 5.93 -23.58 31.74
C ASP A 127 7.28 -22.99 32.17
N TYR A 128 7.52 -21.75 31.74
CA TYR A 128 8.72 -20.95 31.99
C TYR A 128 8.48 -19.76 32.93
N THR A 129 7.27 -19.61 33.49
CA THR A 129 6.86 -18.45 34.32
C THR A 129 7.85 -18.12 35.45
N LYS A 130 8.45 -19.15 36.07
CA LYS A 130 9.38 -19.01 37.19
C LYS A 130 10.73 -18.37 36.86
N VAL A 131 11.13 -18.39 35.58
CA VAL A 131 12.41 -17.82 35.09
C VAL A 131 12.19 -16.68 34.09
N TRP A 132 10.94 -16.41 33.71
CA TRP A 132 10.60 -15.47 32.65
C TRP A 132 11.03 -14.04 32.94
N GLU A 133 10.71 -13.51 34.13
CA GLU A 133 11.05 -12.14 34.52
C GLU A 133 12.57 -11.91 34.53
N GLU A 134 13.32 -12.84 35.12
CA GLU A 134 14.79 -12.81 35.18
C GLU A 134 15.41 -12.85 33.78
N GLU A 135 14.98 -13.77 32.92
CA GLU A 135 15.51 -13.90 31.55
C GLU A 135 15.07 -12.75 30.62
N ARG A 136 13.87 -12.18 30.83
CA ARG A 136 13.43 -10.96 30.17
C ARG A 136 14.35 -9.80 30.52
N ASP A 137 14.59 -9.59 31.80
CA ASP A 137 15.35 -8.44 32.27
C ASP A 137 16.85 -8.61 31.95
N ARG A 138 17.37 -9.84 31.98
CA ARG A 138 18.70 -10.21 31.48
C ARG A 138 18.89 -9.86 30.00
N LEU A 139 17.90 -10.16 29.14
CA LEU A 139 17.92 -9.75 27.73
C LEU A 139 17.86 -8.23 27.58
N VAL A 140 17.06 -7.55 28.41
CA VAL A 140 16.95 -6.09 28.41
C VAL A 140 18.28 -5.42 28.77
N GLU A 141 19.01 -5.89 29.79
CA GLU A 141 20.35 -5.35 30.10
C GLU A 141 21.36 -5.61 28.97
N MET A 142 21.44 -6.84 28.45
CA MET A 142 22.33 -7.18 27.33
C MET A 142 22.08 -6.31 26.07
N LEU A 143 20.84 -5.89 25.84
CA LEU A 143 20.48 -5.00 24.73
C LEU A 143 20.80 -3.51 25.01
N LYS A 144 20.88 -3.06 26.27
CA LYS A 144 21.33 -1.68 26.58
C LYS A 144 22.81 -1.48 26.29
N GLU A 145 23.60 -2.54 26.44
CA GLU A 145 25.05 -2.54 26.15
C GLU A 145 25.36 -2.63 24.64
N CYS A 146 24.34 -2.80 23.78
CA CYS A 146 24.50 -2.76 22.32
C CYS A 146 24.73 -1.33 21.79
N GLU A 147 26.00 -1.02 21.59
CA GLU A 147 26.49 0.15 20.85
C GLU A 147 27.29 -0.30 19.62
N VAL A 148 27.11 0.38 18.49
CA VAL A 148 27.81 0.08 17.22
C VAL A 148 28.33 1.38 16.63
N ASP A 149 29.62 1.45 16.33
CA ASP A 149 30.23 2.61 15.67
C ASP A 149 29.76 2.69 14.21
N ALA A 150 29.38 3.87 13.74
CA ALA A 150 28.79 4.04 12.41
C ALA A 150 29.80 3.84 11.27
N ALA A 151 31.10 3.85 11.57
CA ALA A 151 32.15 3.42 10.65
C ALA A 151 32.06 1.91 10.32
N ASP A 152 31.55 1.08 11.24
CA ASP A 152 31.22 -0.33 11.01
C ASP A 152 29.79 -0.51 10.46
N VAL A 153 29.02 0.57 10.33
CA VAL A 153 27.69 0.58 9.70
C VAL A 153 27.84 0.94 8.23
N ASP A 154 28.27 -0.06 7.46
CA ASP A 154 28.11 -0.11 6.00
C ASP A 154 26.75 0.52 5.66
N ALA A 155 26.76 1.63 4.92
CA ALA A 155 25.60 1.97 4.11
C ALA A 155 25.41 0.78 3.18
N ALA A 156 24.27 0.08 3.30
CA ALA A 156 24.09 -1.25 2.72
C ALA A 156 24.63 -1.27 1.28
N GLU A 157 25.70 -2.04 1.04
CA GLU A 157 26.38 -2.08 -0.26
C GLU A 157 25.46 -2.80 -1.25
N TYR A 158 24.49 -2.04 -1.75
CA TYR A 158 23.76 -2.35 -2.96
C TYR A 158 24.80 -2.30 -4.08
N PRO A 159 25.23 -3.43 -4.66
CA PRO A 159 26.04 -3.38 -5.87
C PRO A 159 25.27 -2.53 -6.88
N THR A 160 25.98 -1.64 -7.58
CA THR A 160 25.41 -0.86 -8.69
C THR A 160 25.09 -1.83 -9.83
N LEU A 161 23.97 -2.55 -9.71
CA LEU A 161 23.48 -3.55 -10.67
C LEU A 161 23.28 -2.95 -12.06
N LEU A 162 23.13 -1.63 -12.11
CA LEU A 162 22.93 -0.80 -13.29
C LEU A 162 24.11 0.16 -13.47
N GLY A 163 25.28 -0.38 -13.84
CA GLY A 163 26.29 0.42 -14.53
C GLY A 163 25.77 0.90 -15.90
N ASP A 164 26.57 1.67 -16.65
CA ASP A 164 26.18 2.28 -17.94
C ASP A 164 25.55 1.30 -18.97
N GLU A 165 25.78 0.00 -18.81
CA GLU A 165 25.23 -1.07 -19.66
C GLU A 165 23.70 -1.21 -19.53
N ALA A 166 23.12 -0.87 -18.38
CA ALA A 166 21.67 -0.85 -18.20
C ALA A 166 20.99 0.20 -19.11
N VAL A 167 21.65 1.36 -19.28
CA VAL A 167 21.20 2.42 -20.19
C VAL A 167 21.33 1.97 -21.67
N LYS A 168 22.30 1.10 -21.98
CA LYS A 168 22.44 0.48 -23.31
C LYS A 168 21.36 -0.58 -23.61
N ALA A 169 20.67 -1.12 -22.59
CA ALA A 169 19.68 -2.20 -22.74
C ALA A 169 18.31 -1.74 -23.31
N GLY A 170 18.22 -0.54 -23.88
CA GLY A 170 17.00 -0.03 -24.54
C GLY A 170 15.93 0.52 -23.59
N GLY A 171 16.19 0.54 -22.28
CA GLY A 171 15.32 1.19 -21.30
C GLY A 171 15.28 2.70 -21.51
N ARG A 172 14.11 3.25 -21.89
CA ARG A 172 13.90 4.70 -22.08
C ARG A 172 13.80 5.50 -20.76
N GLY A 173 14.14 4.89 -19.63
CA GLY A 173 14.18 5.54 -18.33
C GLY A 173 15.56 6.13 -18.05
N LYS A 174 15.61 7.42 -17.69
CA LYS A 174 16.81 8.02 -17.10
C LYS A 174 16.85 7.64 -15.62
N ILE A 175 17.93 7.01 -15.17
CA ILE A 175 18.18 6.83 -13.73
C ILE A 175 18.45 8.22 -13.13
N VAL A 176 17.80 8.53 -12.01
CA VAL A 176 17.93 9.81 -11.29
C VAL A 176 18.15 9.50 -9.82
N ASP A 177 19.41 9.42 -9.42
CA ASP A 177 19.80 9.34 -8.01
C ASP A 177 19.58 10.71 -7.35
N LYS A 178 19.11 10.73 -6.09
CA LYS A 178 19.02 11.98 -5.33
C LYS A 178 20.42 12.50 -5.06
N LYS A 179 20.68 13.76 -5.43
CA LYS A 179 21.92 14.48 -5.16
C LYS A 179 21.63 15.62 -4.21
N TYR A 180 22.18 15.53 -3.01
CA TYR A 180 22.23 16.64 -2.07
C TYR A 180 23.23 17.70 -2.58
N THR A 181 23.07 18.95 -2.20
CA THR A 181 24.10 19.97 -2.43
C THR A 181 25.13 19.95 -1.30
N GLU A 182 26.31 20.54 -1.51
CA GLU A 182 27.40 20.54 -0.53
C GLU A 182 26.98 21.32 0.73
N GLY A 183 26.78 20.61 1.84
CA GLY A 183 26.24 21.16 3.09
C GLY A 183 24.74 20.93 3.34
N GLU A 184 24.00 20.36 2.37
CA GLU A 184 22.61 19.88 2.52
C GLU A 184 22.54 18.34 2.66
N GLU A 185 23.67 17.69 2.92
CA GLU A 185 23.75 16.25 3.14
C GLU A 185 22.99 15.86 4.42
N PRO A 186 22.24 14.74 4.42
CA PRO A 186 21.50 14.31 5.61
C PRO A 186 22.50 13.94 6.72
N PRO A 187 22.23 14.31 7.99
CA PRO A 187 23.13 13.97 9.08
C PRO A 187 23.27 12.45 9.18
N VAL A 188 24.46 11.98 9.54
CA VAL A 188 24.73 10.59 9.92
C VAL A 188 25.30 10.61 11.33
N ALA A 189 24.71 9.85 12.24
CA ALA A 189 25.19 9.77 13.61
C ALA A 189 26.45 8.90 13.71
N ASP A 190 27.46 9.34 14.47
CA ASP A 190 28.73 8.61 14.64
C ASP A 190 28.57 7.20 15.23
N LYS A 191 27.46 6.95 15.94
CA LYS A 191 27.20 5.74 16.74
C LYS A 191 25.71 5.40 16.71
N MET A 192 25.40 4.11 16.57
CA MET A 192 24.05 3.55 16.68
C MET A 192 23.88 2.89 18.04
N LYS A 193 22.79 3.19 18.77
CA LYS A 193 22.52 2.67 20.12
C LYS A 193 21.06 2.25 20.28
N ILE A 194 20.80 1.22 21.09
CA ILE A 194 19.42 0.88 21.48
C ILE A 194 18.90 1.96 22.44
N THR A 195 18.00 2.82 21.94
CA THR A 195 17.33 3.86 22.72
C THR A 195 15.91 3.49 23.13
N SER A 196 15.39 2.35 22.66
CA SER A 196 14.02 1.90 22.94
C SER A 196 13.89 0.37 22.91
N ILE A 197 13.31 -0.24 23.95
CA ILE A 197 12.99 -1.67 23.99
C ILE A 197 11.52 -1.88 24.39
N PHE A 198 10.83 -2.70 23.60
CA PHE A 198 9.46 -3.17 23.85
C PHE A 198 9.37 -4.69 23.85
N PHE A 199 8.39 -5.21 24.58
CA PHE A 199 7.99 -6.62 24.56
C PHE A 199 6.54 -6.76 24.09
N GLN A 200 6.21 -7.86 23.41
CA GLN A 200 4.89 -8.12 22.87
C GLN A 200 4.51 -9.58 23.09
N GLU A 201 3.71 -9.86 24.12
CA GLU A 201 3.10 -11.18 24.29
C GLU A 201 2.05 -11.41 23.20
N PHE A 202 2.11 -12.56 22.52
CA PHE A 202 1.11 -12.98 21.55
C PHE A 202 1.01 -14.50 21.53
N ASP A 203 -0.18 -15.06 21.75
CA ASP A 203 -0.44 -16.50 21.76
C ASP A 203 -0.70 -17.06 20.35
N GLY A 204 -1.37 -16.29 19.50
CA GLY A 204 -1.87 -16.69 18.18
C GLY A 204 -0.83 -17.28 17.22
N LEU A 205 -1.29 -18.00 16.21
CA LEU A 205 -0.44 -18.72 15.25
C LEU A 205 0.13 -17.84 14.12
N SER A 206 -0.40 -16.63 13.95
CA SER A 206 0.08 -15.62 12.99
C SER A 206 1.18 -14.74 13.60
N ASN A 207 1.56 -13.68 12.90
CA ASN A 207 2.16 -12.51 13.56
C ASN A 207 1.09 -11.73 14.34
N PRO A 208 1.47 -10.90 15.33
CA PRO A 208 0.61 -9.88 15.92
C PRO A 208 0.13 -8.86 14.87
N LYS A 209 -0.96 -8.16 15.17
CA LYS A 209 -1.37 -6.98 14.38
C LYS A 209 -0.60 -5.73 14.82
N PRO A 210 -0.50 -4.66 13.99
CA PRO A 210 0.16 -3.41 14.36
C PRO A 210 -0.47 -2.68 15.56
N ASP A 211 -1.76 -2.90 15.83
CA ASP A 211 -2.50 -2.37 16.97
C ASP A 211 -2.45 -3.27 18.23
N HIS A 212 -1.76 -4.42 18.17
CA HIS A 212 -1.64 -5.30 19.32
C HIS A 212 -0.78 -4.65 20.42
N PRO A 213 -1.22 -4.64 21.69
CA PRO A 213 -0.48 -4.03 22.80
C PRO A 213 0.99 -4.46 22.88
N VAL A 214 1.82 -3.52 23.33
CA VAL A 214 3.25 -3.71 23.63
C VAL A 214 3.56 -3.17 25.02
N GLN A 215 4.43 -3.85 25.75
CA GLN A 215 4.98 -3.42 27.04
C GLN A 215 6.27 -2.65 26.78
N HIS A 216 6.36 -1.40 27.24
CA HIS A 216 7.60 -0.62 27.20
C HIS A 216 8.53 -1.07 28.34
N MET A 217 9.77 -1.42 28.02
CA MET A 217 10.76 -1.95 28.97
C MET A 217 11.93 -1.00 29.23
N PHE A 218 12.36 -0.23 28.23
CA PHE A 218 13.51 0.66 28.36
C PHE A 218 13.48 1.85 27.40
N GLY A 219 13.99 2.99 27.88
CA GLY A 219 14.37 4.13 27.05
C GLY A 219 13.20 5.01 26.59
N LYS A 220 13.24 5.45 25.33
CA LYS A 220 12.19 6.24 24.70
C LYS A 220 11.01 5.37 24.26
N THR A 221 9.83 5.97 24.13
CA THR A 221 8.60 5.31 23.64
C THR A 221 8.47 5.28 22.11
N HIS A 222 9.44 5.87 21.41
CA HIS A 222 9.55 6.00 19.96
C HIS A 222 11.03 6.21 19.60
N ILE A 223 11.35 6.12 18.31
CA ILE A 223 12.59 6.71 17.76
C ILE A 223 12.22 7.84 16.81
N THR A 224 13.16 8.73 16.52
CA THR A 224 13.00 9.80 15.52
C THR A 224 13.81 9.47 14.26
N GLU A 225 13.22 9.72 13.09
CA GLU A 225 13.90 9.73 11.79
C GLU A 225 13.82 11.15 11.19
N GLN A 226 14.81 11.53 10.39
CA GLN A 226 14.79 12.74 9.56
C GLN A 226 14.54 12.31 8.11
N LEU A 227 13.64 12.98 7.39
CA LEU A 227 13.28 12.68 6.00
C LEU A 227 13.11 13.98 5.23
N GLY A 228 14.07 14.31 4.35
CA GLY A 228 14.25 15.66 3.83
C GLY A 228 14.30 16.68 4.98
N GLN A 229 13.49 17.73 4.88
CA GLN A 229 13.35 18.77 5.91
C GLN A 229 12.37 18.40 7.05
N CYS A 230 11.88 17.15 7.11
CA CYS A 230 10.91 16.70 8.11
C CYS A 230 11.54 15.85 9.21
N SER A 231 11.13 16.09 10.46
CA SER A 231 11.38 15.17 11.57
C SER A 231 10.13 14.32 11.84
N PHE A 232 10.29 13.01 11.94
CA PHE A 232 9.17 12.08 12.17
C PHE A 232 9.44 11.15 13.34
N ARG A 233 8.52 11.07 14.29
CA ARG A 233 8.53 10.04 15.33
C ARG A 233 7.95 8.74 14.79
N ILE A 234 8.54 7.62 15.22
CA ILE A 234 8.16 6.26 14.81
C ILE A 234 7.85 5.44 16.07
N SER A 235 6.57 5.19 16.31
CA SER A 235 6.08 4.27 17.35
C SER A 235 6.33 2.80 16.95
N PRO A 236 6.43 1.85 17.91
CA PRO A 236 6.69 0.44 17.63
C PRO A 236 5.70 -0.22 16.66
N GLY A 237 4.42 0.16 16.70
CA GLY A 237 3.37 -0.33 15.80
C GLY A 237 3.14 0.51 14.53
N ALA A 238 3.81 1.65 14.35
CA ALA A 238 3.56 2.55 13.23
C ALA A 238 4.10 2.00 11.91
N PHE A 239 3.41 2.23 10.79
CA PHE A 239 4.05 2.09 9.48
C PHE A 239 5.00 3.28 9.24
N PHE A 240 6.13 3.00 8.62
CA PHE A 240 7.09 3.98 8.10
C PHE A 240 7.83 3.31 6.94
N GLN A 241 8.32 4.09 5.98
CA GLN A 241 9.05 3.53 4.84
C GLN A 241 10.39 2.92 5.28
N VAL A 242 10.75 1.76 4.74
CA VAL A 242 11.87 0.93 5.27
C VAL A 242 13.26 1.37 4.79
N THR A 243 13.30 2.25 3.78
CA THR A 243 14.52 2.76 3.14
C THR A 243 14.40 4.28 3.10
N THR A 244 15.06 4.99 4.02
CA THR A 244 14.88 6.45 4.21
C THR A 244 15.27 7.26 2.97
N GLU A 245 16.41 6.93 2.35
CA GLU A 245 16.91 7.58 1.14
C GLU A 245 16.00 7.34 -0.08
N GLY A 246 15.46 6.12 -0.20
CA GLY A 246 14.46 5.80 -1.21
C GLY A 246 13.13 6.52 -0.98
N ALA A 247 12.70 6.63 0.28
CA ALA A 247 11.45 7.30 0.65
C ALA A 247 11.47 8.78 0.27
N GLU A 248 12.62 9.44 0.36
CA GLU A 248 12.80 10.79 -0.19
C GLU A 248 12.61 10.81 -1.71
N VAL A 249 13.27 9.94 -2.49
CA VAL A 249 13.06 9.88 -3.95
C VAL A 249 11.58 9.64 -4.31
N LEU A 250 10.91 8.75 -3.56
CA LEU A 250 9.49 8.49 -3.72
C LEU A 250 8.63 9.73 -3.45
N TYR A 251 8.93 10.47 -2.38
CA TYR A 251 8.15 11.63 -1.97
C TYR A 251 8.49 12.89 -2.77
N ASP A 252 9.72 13.03 -3.28
CA ASP A 252 10.12 14.06 -4.25
C ASP A 252 9.33 13.92 -5.56
N VAL A 253 9.14 12.69 -6.06
CA VAL A 253 8.26 12.42 -7.21
C VAL A 253 6.80 12.77 -6.92
N VAL A 254 6.29 12.51 -5.70
CA VAL A 254 4.93 12.95 -5.32
C VAL A 254 4.85 14.47 -5.26
N VAL A 255 5.85 15.14 -4.68
CA VAL A 255 5.98 16.60 -4.60
C VAL A 255 5.94 17.25 -5.98
N ASP A 256 6.65 16.70 -6.96
CA ASP A 256 6.59 17.17 -8.35
C ASP A 256 5.19 17.02 -8.95
N LYS A 257 4.53 15.87 -8.78
CA LYS A 257 3.17 15.65 -9.31
C LYS A 257 2.10 16.50 -8.62
N VAL A 258 2.33 16.89 -7.37
CA VAL A 258 1.51 17.88 -6.66
C VAL A 258 1.77 19.29 -7.20
N LYS A 259 3.04 19.72 -7.30
CA LYS A 259 3.43 21.04 -7.84
C LYS A 259 2.93 21.27 -9.26
N GLU A 260 3.05 20.27 -10.14
CA GLU A 260 2.50 20.28 -11.51
C GLU A 260 1.01 20.63 -11.57
N ALA A 261 0.18 20.09 -10.66
CA ALA A 261 -1.26 20.34 -10.65
C ALA A 261 -1.66 21.60 -9.87
N ALA A 262 -0.86 22.01 -8.89
CA ALA A 262 -1.12 23.23 -8.15
C ALA A 262 -0.73 24.51 -8.91
N GLY A 263 0.32 24.42 -9.75
CA GLY A 263 0.90 25.55 -10.46
C GLY A 263 1.24 26.72 -9.53
N ASP A 264 0.94 27.95 -9.96
CA ASP A 264 1.14 29.20 -9.20
C ASP A 264 0.32 29.30 -7.89
N LYS A 265 -0.42 28.24 -7.50
CA LYS A 265 -1.24 28.17 -6.28
C LYS A 265 -0.79 27.07 -5.30
N GLY A 266 0.43 26.54 -5.43
CA GLY A 266 1.00 25.56 -4.48
C GLY A 266 0.85 26.00 -3.01
N ASP A 267 1.09 27.28 -2.74
CA ASP A 267 0.96 27.92 -1.42
C ASP A 267 -0.46 27.92 -0.82
N LYS A 268 -1.49 27.59 -1.61
CA LYS A 268 -2.91 27.56 -1.23
C LYS A 268 -3.58 26.20 -1.48
N ALA A 269 -2.89 25.29 -2.18
CA ALA A 269 -3.42 23.97 -2.53
C ALA A 269 -3.77 23.16 -1.29
N LEU A 270 -4.87 22.42 -1.37
CA LEU A 270 -5.26 21.46 -0.35
C LEU A 270 -4.85 20.06 -0.78
N LEU A 271 -4.04 19.41 0.05
CA LEU A 271 -3.66 18.01 -0.09
C LEU A 271 -4.65 17.15 0.70
N LEU A 272 -5.33 16.23 0.01
CA LEU A 272 -6.16 15.19 0.64
C LEU A 272 -5.32 13.91 0.74
N ASP A 273 -4.64 13.74 1.87
CA ASP A 273 -3.74 12.62 2.14
C ASP A 273 -4.56 11.46 2.73
N VAL A 274 -4.74 10.38 1.96
CA VAL A 274 -5.71 9.31 2.24
C VAL A 274 -4.99 7.97 2.39
N CYS A 275 -5.26 7.28 3.51
CA CYS A 275 -4.36 6.26 4.07
C CYS A 275 -3.01 6.87 4.53
N CYS A 276 -3.07 8.07 5.09
CA CYS A 276 -1.89 8.89 5.42
C CYS A 276 -0.95 8.28 6.48
N GLY A 277 -1.36 7.21 7.18
CA GLY A 277 -0.58 6.62 8.27
C GLY A 277 -0.19 7.66 9.33
N THR A 278 1.11 7.86 9.52
CA THR A 278 1.70 8.86 10.44
C THR A 278 1.91 10.25 9.81
N GLY A 279 1.25 10.52 8.69
CA GLY A 279 1.19 11.83 8.02
C GLY A 279 2.41 12.16 7.15
N THR A 280 3.23 11.17 6.81
CA THR A 280 4.57 11.40 6.22
C THR A 280 4.53 12.10 4.87
N ILE A 281 3.74 11.60 3.92
CA ILE A 281 3.68 12.16 2.55
C ILE A 281 3.11 13.58 2.58
N GLY A 282 1.98 13.78 3.25
CA GLY A 282 1.36 15.09 3.38
C GLY A 282 2.26 16.13 4.06
N LEU A 283 2.93 15.78 5.15
CA LEU A 283 3.84 16.71 5.85
C LEU A 283 5.13 17.00 5.05
N TYR A 284 5.66 16.01 4.32
CA TYR A 284 6.78 16.20 3.39
C TYR A 284 6.40 17.17 2.26
N CYS A 285 5.23 16.98 1.64
CA CYS A 285 4.71 17.90 0.63
C CYS A 285 4.50 19.33 1.17
N MET A 286 4.11 19.48 2.44
CA MET A 286 3.98 20.78 3.09
C MET A 286 5.34 21.45 3.36
N LYS A 287 6.40 20.70 3.69
CA LYS A 287 7.77 21.24 3.85
C LYS A 287 8.39 21.65 2.53
N GLU A 288 8.23 20.84 1.49
CA GLU A 288 8.73 21.10 0.15
C GLU A 288 7.90 22.14 -0.64
N GLY A 289 6.99 22.86 0.02
CA GLY A 289 6.21 23.96 -0.58
C GLY A 289 5.19 23.52 -1.63
N ALA A 290 4.81 22.24 -1.66
CA ALA A 290 3.84 21.69 -2.60
C ALA A 290 2.37 21.86 -2.16
N GLY A 291 2.13 22.22 -0.89
CA GLY A 291 0.79 22.44 -0.35
C GLY A 291 0.70 23.64 0.60
N GLY A 292 -0.46 24.30 0.60
CA GLY A 292 -0.82 25.31 1.60
C GLY A 292 -1.53 24.73 2.81
N ARG A 293 -2.20 23.57 2.64
CA ARG A 293 -2.88 22.82 3.71
C ARG A 293 -2.89 21.32 3.42
N VAL A 294 -2.92 20.49 4.47
CA VAL A 294 -3.15 19.04 4.38
C VAL A 294 -4.31 18.57 5.27
N LEU A 295 -5.17 17.72 4.70
CA LEU A 295 -6.16 16.92 5.42
C LEU A 295 -5.76 15.44 5.29
N GLY A 296 -5.16 14.90 6.35
CA GLY A 296 -4.81 13.49 6.46
C GLY A 296 -5.94 12.64 7.04
N VAL A 297 -6.22 11.48 6.43
CA VAL A 297 -7.21 10.53 6.91
C VAL A 297 -6.68 9.10 6.88
N ASP A 298 -6.74 8.44 8.04
CA ASP A 298 -6.40 7.02 8.20
C ASP A 298 -7.40 6.33 9.14
N ILE A 299 -7.51 5.01 9.06
CA ILE A 299 -8.35 4.19 9.95
C ILE A 299 -7.65 3.87 11.28
N ALA A 300 -6.31 3.88 11.30
CA ALA A 300 -5.50 3.56 12.48
C ALA A 300 -5.39 4.79 13.42
N GLU A 301 -6.20 4.81 14.48
CA GLU A 301 -6.13 5.84 15.52
C GLU A 301 -4.72 6.03 16.14
N PRO A 302 -3.89 4.98 16.37
CA PRO A 302 -2.51 5.17 16.81
C PRO A 302 -1.66 5.95 15.80
N ALA A 303 -1.80 5.66 14.50
CA ALA A 303 -1.04 6.34 13.45
C ALA A 303 -1.45 7.83 13.34
N ILE A 304 -2.74 8.14 13.50
CA ILE A 304 -3.23 9.52 13.56
C ILE A 304 -2.77 10.28 14.81
N LYS A 305 -2.57 9.59 15.95
CA LYS A 305 -1.94 10.21 17.14
C LYS A 305 -0.49 10.58 16.86
N ASP A 306 0.25 9.73 16.15
CA ASP A 306 1.60 10.06 15.68
C ASP A 306 1.59 11.19 14.64
N ALA A 307 0.68 11.16 13.66
CA ALA A 307 0.56 12.19 12.62
C ALA A 307 0.34 13.60 13.19
N LYS A 308 -0.45 13.72 14.26
CA LYS A 308 -0.65 15.01 14.96
C LYS A 308 0.60 15.52 15.68
N VAL A 309 1.39 14.62 16.27
CA VAL A 309 2.64 15.02 16.93
C VAL A 309 3.71 15.33 15.89
N ASN A 310 3.83 14.53 14.83
CA ASN A 310 4.67 14.82 13.66
C ASN A 310 4.30 16.19 13.05
N ALA A 311 3.02 16.52 12.92
CA ALA A 311 2.59 17.84 12.46
C ALA A 311 3.10 18.96 13.37
N ALA A 312 2.96 18.81 14.70
CA ALA A 312 3.43 19.79 15.67
C ALA A 312 4.97 19.93 15.68
N GLU A 313 5.71 18.82 15.68
CA GLU A 313 7.18 18.78 15.64
C GLU A 313 7.74 19.43 14.36
N ASN A 314 7.01 19.35 13.24
CA ASN A 314 7.38 20.03 12.00
C ASN A 314 6.92 21.50 11.90
N GLY A 315 6.25 22.04 12.92
CA GLY A 315 5.79 23.43 12.97
C GLY A 315 4.39 23.69 12.38
N TYR A 316 3.60 22.65 12.15
CA TYR A 316 2.21 22.70 11.65
C TYR A 316 1.18 22.37 12.75
N ALA A 317 1.44 22.78 13.99
CA ALA A 317 0.54 22.57 15.13
C ALA A 317 -0.82 23.29 14.96
N ASP A 318 -1.86 22.77 15.64
CA ASP A 318 -3.26 23.24 15.59
C ASP A 318 -3.50 24.70 16.10
N GLU A 319 -2.47 25.49 16.44
CA GLU A 319 -2.60 26.91 16.86
C GLU A 319 -3.28 27.80 15.81
N LYS A 320 -3.27 27.37 14.54
CA LYS A 320 -4.11 27.90 13.47
C LYS A 320 -4.93 26.74 12.89
N GLU A 321 -6.20 26.64 13.29
CA GLU A 321 -7.11 25.61 12.75
C GLU A 321 -7.08 25.61 11.22
N GLY A 322 -6.53 24.56 10.63
CA GLY A 322 -6.64 24.27 9.20
C GLY A 322 -5.35 24.08 8.40
N ILE A 323 -4.13 24.27 8.95
CA ILE A 323 -2.90 24.04 8.17
C ILE A 323 -2.64 22.53 7.97
N ALA A 324 -2.55 21.74 9.05
CA ALA A 324 -2.38 20.29 8.97
C ALA A 324 -3.37 19.58 9.89
N LYS A 325 -4.29 18.81 9.33
CA LYS A 325 -5.43 18.24 10.05
C LYS A 325 -5.51 16.72 9.84
N PHE A 326 -5.30 15.96 10.90
CA PHE A 326 -5.31 14.49 10.87
C PHE A 326 -6.54 13.91 11.58
N VAL A 327 -7.27 13.03 10.89
CA VAL A 327 -8.56 12.48 11.33
C VAL A 327 -8.56 10.95 11.29
N ALA A 328 -8.81 10.32 12.44
CA ALA A 328 -9.04 8.88 12.53
C ALA A 328 -10.46 8.55 12.05
N GLY A 329 -10.59 7.65 11.07
CA GLY A 329 -11.86 7.16 10.58
C GLY A 329 -11.83 6.67 9.14
N ARG A 330 -12.96 6.14 8.67
CA ARG A 330 -13.11 5.71 7.28
C ARG A 330 -13.11 6.90 6.32
N ALA A 331 -12.23 6.84 5.31
CA ALA A 331 -11.99 7.95 4.39
C ALA A 331 -13.26 8.46 3.69
N GLU A 332 -14.18 7.59 3.24
CA GLU A 332 -15.39 8.06 2.54
C GLU A 332 -16.27 8.99 3.39
N LYS A 333 -16.35 8.76 4.70
CA LYS A 333 -17.12 9.57 5.64
C LYS A 333 -16.43 10.87 6.00
N VAL A 334 -15.10 10.84 6.17
CA VAL A 334 -14.32 12.04 6.51
C VAL A 334 -14.23 12.98 5.32
N LEU A 335 -13.85 12.46 4.14
CA LEU A 335 -13.75 13.25 2.91
C LEU A 335 -15.08 13.95 2.61
N SER A 336 -16.20 13.22 2.55
CA SER A 336 -17.52 13.81 2.29
C SER A 336 -17.90 14.92 3.29
N ARG A 337 -17.51 14.78 4.57
CA ARG A 337 -17.80 15.76 5.62
C ARG A 337 -16.90 17.00 5.55
N GLU A 338 -15.60 16.83 5.31
CA GLU A 338 -14.68 17.96 5.25
C GLU A 338 -14.75 18.71 3.91
N ILE A 339 -14.97 18.02 2.77
CA ILE A 339 -15.25 18.67 1.48
C ILE A 339 -16.47 19.60 1.60
N TYR A 340 -17.57 19.11 2.18
CA TYR A 340 -18.77 19.92 2.42
C TYR A 340 -18.54 21.11 3.38
N ARG A 341 -17.51 21.06 4.24
CA ARG A 341 -17.08 22.20 5.07
C ARG A 341 -16.25 23.19 4.26
N LEU A 342 -15.32 22.69 3.45
CA LEU A 342 -14.44 23.49 2.61
C LEU A 342 -15.22 24.31 1.57
N GLU A 343 -16.21 23.71 0.91
CA GLU A 343 -17.07 24.38 -0.09
C GLU A 343 -17.94 25.52 0.49
N ARG A 344 -18.17 25.54 1.81
CA ARG A 344 -18.95 26.59 2.50
C ARG A 344 -18.14 27.84 2.82
N ASP A 345 -16.81 27.75 2.79
CA ASP A 345 -15.91 28.85 3.12
C ASP A 345 -15.41 29.53 1.82
N PRO A 346 -15.76 30.82 1.59
CA PRO A 346 -15.36 31.55 0.39
C PRO A 346 -13.84 31.63 0.16
N ALA A 347 -13.01 31.51 1.20
CA ALA A 347 -11.55 31.52 1.07
C ALA A 347 -11.00 30.28 0.34
N ASN A 348 -11.79 29.21 0.25
CA ASN A 348 -11.42 27.96 -0.43
C ASN A 348 -11.91 27.92 -1.89
N LYS A 349 -12.50 29.01 -2.39
CA LYS A 349 -13.00 29.08 -3.77
C LYS A 349 -11.83 29.16 -4.75
N ASN A 350 -11.80 28.23 -5.71
CA ASN A 350 -10.81 28.15 -6.80
C ASN A 350 -9.35 27.86 -6.35
N ILE A 351 -9.14 27.23 -5.18
CA ILE A 351 -7.85 26.58 -4.86
C ILE A 351 -7.76 25.21 -5.56
N PRO A 352 -6.55 24.69 -5.86
CA PRO A 352 -6.37 23.30 -6.25
C PRO A 352 -6.71 22.37 -5.07
N ILE A 353 -7.40 21.26 -5.36
CA ILE A 353 -7.55 20.14 -4.42
C ILE A 353 -6.93 18.91 -5.08
N ILE A 354 -5.86 18.40 -4.47
CA ILE A 354 -5.06 17.30 -5.00
C ILE A 354 -5.17 16.14 -4.01
N ALA A 355 -5.60 14.98 -4.49
CA ALA A 355 -5.66 13.79 -3.66
C ALA A 355 -4.34 13.01 -3.75
N ILE A 356 -3.90 12.48 -2.61
CA ILE A 356 -2.76 11.58 -2.50
C ILE A 356 -3.27 10.32 -1.82
N VAL A 357 -2.97 9.14 -2.38
CA VAL A 357 -3.32 7.85 -1.78
C VAL A 357 -2.08 6.95 -1.65
N ASP A 358 -1.84 6.41 -0.45
CA ASP A 358 -0.85 5.35 -0.19
C ASP A 358 -1.53 4.16 0.53
N PRO A 359 -2.33 3.35 -0.19
CA PRO A 359 -3.08 2.27 0.43
C PRO A 359 -2.23 1.02 0.63
N ALA A 360 -2.57 0.26 1.67
CA ALA A 360 -2.00 -1.06 1.92
C ALA A 360 -2.12 -2.01 0.70
N ARG A 361 -1.31 -3.08 0.68
CA ARG A 361 -1.17 -4.07 -0.42
C ARG A 361 -2.47 -4.60 -1.04
N GLU A 362 -3.61 -4.52 -0.35
CA GLU A 362 -4.93 -4.92 -0.84
C GLU A 362 -5.55 -3.95 -1.85
N GLY A 363 -5.22 -2.65 -1.78
CA GLY A 363 -5.80 -1.58 -2.60
C GLY A 363 -6.77 -0.66 -1.85
N LEU A 364 -7.44 0.23 -2.58
CA LEU A 364 -8.46 1.11 -2.05
C LEU A 364 -9.77 0.35 -1.80
N HIS A 365 -10.39 0.57 -0.64
CA HIS A 365 -11.76 0.10 -0.44
C HIS A 365 -12.70 0.85 -1.42
N GLY A 366 -13.62 0.14 -2.07
CA GLY A 366 -14.44 0.70 -3.16
C GLY A 366 -15.29 1.93 -2.77
N ASP A 367 -15.64 2.10 -1.49
CA ASP A 367 -16.29 3.32 -1.00
C ASP A 367 -15.37 4.56 -1.07
N VAL A 368 -14.05 4.38 -0.93
CA VAL A 368 -13.04 5.45 -1.05
C VAL A 368 -12.88 5.84 -2.52
N VAL A 369 -12.77 4.87 -3.43
CA VAL A 369 -12.77 5.14 -4.89
C VAL A 369 -14.04 5.88 -5.31
N LYS A 370 -15.19 5.48 -4.75
CA LYS A 370 -16.47 6.20 -4.95
C LYS A 370 -16.41 7.64 -4.44
N ALA A 371 -15.85 7.89 -3.25
CA ALA A 371 -15.71 9.24 -2.71
C ALA A 371 -14.79 10.12 -3.57
N LEU A 372 -13.61 9.62 -3.95
CA LEU A 372 -12.64 10.32 -4.80
C LEU A 372 -13.24 10.72 -6.16
N ARG A 373 -13.96 9.78 -6.82
CA ARG A 373 -14.67 10.07 -8.07
C ARG A 373 -15.79 11.08 -7.91
N SER A 374 -16.55 11.00 -6.81
CA SER A 374 -17.76 11.81 -6.59
C SER A 374 -17.47 13.26 -6.19
N CYS A 375 -16.26 13.56 -5.69
CA CYS A 375 -15.80 14.94 -5.52
C CYS A 375 -15.33 15.49 -6.87
N ASP A 376 -16.08 16.41 -7.47
CA ASP A 376 -15.75 17.06 -8.74
C ASP A 376 -14.52 17.99 -8.67
N LYS A 377 -14.14 18.44 -7.46
CA LYS A 377 -13.02 19.36 -7.22
C LYS A 377 -11.63 18.70 -7.21
N ILE A 378 -11.56 17.37 -7.19
CA ILE A 378 -10.27 16.65 -7.23
C ILE A 378 -9.87 16.52 -8.70
N ASP A 379 -9.09 17.48 -9.20
CA ASP A 379 -8.62 17.48 -10.59
C ASP A 379 -7.45 16.50 -10.81
N ARG A 380 -6.60 16.29 -9.79
CA ARG A 380 -5.52 15.29 -9.80
C ARG A 380 -5.58 14.37 -8.58
N LEU A 381 -5.31 13.09 -8.83
CA LEU A 381 -5.05 12.04 -7.85
C LEU A 381 -3.65 11.45 -8.09
N VAL A 382 -2.78 11.55 -7.09
CA VAL A 382 -1.46 10.90 -7.07
C VAL A 382 -1.57 9.61 -6.24
N TYR A 383 -1.19 8.48 -6.82
CA TYR A 383 -1.33 7.16 -6.23
C TYR A 383 0.05 6.55 -6.01
N VAL A 384 0.42 6.25 -4.76
CA VAL A 384 1.61 5.48 -4.37
C VAL A 384 1.23 4.01 -4.21
N SER A 385 2.01 3.05 -4.73
CA SER A 385 1.65 1.64 -4.65
C SER A 385 2.78 0.62 -4.64
N CYS A 386 2.83 -0.14 -3.54
CA CYS A 386 3.69 -1.29 -3.28
C CYS A 386 3.31 -2.59 -4.05
N ASN A 387 2.29 -2.50 -4.90
CA ASN A 387 1.67 -3.62 -5.60
C ASN A 387 1.15 -3.18 -7.00
N PRO A 388 2.02 -2.64 -7.86
CA PRO A 388 1.61 -2.00 -9.11
C PRO A 388 1.00 -2.94 -10.15
N THR A 389 1.18 -4.26 -9.99
CA THR A 389 0.66 -5.28 -10.91
C THR A 389 -0.72 -5.83 -10.55
N LYS A 390 -1.28 -5.48 -9.37
CA LYS A 390 -2.58 -6.02 -8.92
C LYS A 390 -3.53 -4.98 -8.34
N SER A 391 -3.26 -4.43 -7.16
CA SER A 391 -4.22 -3.51 -6.52
C SER A 391 -4.34 -2.21 -7.31
N LEU A 392 -3.21 -1.58 -7.65
CA LEU A 392 -3.17 -0.39 -8.51
C LEU A 392 -3.94 -0.59 -9.82
N VAL A 393 -3.80 -1.75 -10.48
CA VAL A 393 -4.52 -2.06 -11.74
C VAL A 393 -6.03 -2.15 -11.52
N ASN A 394 -6.47 -2.81 -10.44
CA ASN A 394 -7.89 -2.92 -10.10
C ASN A 394 -8.49 -1.54 -9.76
N ASP A 395 -7.78 -0.75 -8.96
CA ASP A 395 -8.25 0.56 -8.52
C ASP A 395 -8.22 1.58 -9.67
N ALA A 396 -7.23 1.53 -10.57
CA ALA A 396 -7.21 2.29 -11.82
C ALA A 396 -8.43 1.97 -12.70
N GLN A 397 -8.83 0.70 -12.84
CA GLN A 397 -10.06 0.34 -13.55
C GLN A 397 -11.31 0.95 -12.90
N LEU A 398 -11.37 1.02 -11.57
CA LEU A 398 -12.49 1.64 -10.85
C LEU A 398 -12.48 3.18 -10.92
N LEU A 399 -11.31 3.81 -10.96
CA LEU A 399 -11.13 5.27 -11.12
C LEU A 399 -11.45 5.75 -12.53
N CYS A 400 -11.00 5.02 -13.56
CA CYS A 400 -11.08 5.44 -14.96
C CYS A 400 -12.30 4.90 -15.73
N SER A 401 -13.07 3.97 -15.15
CA SER A 401 -14.27 3.42 -15.81
C SER A 401 -15.38 4.47 -16.02
N PRO A 402 -16.21 4.36 -17.07
CA PRO A 402 -17.35 5.25 -17.29
C PRO A 402 -18.30 5.35 -16.08
N PRO A 403 -19.06 6.46 -15.92
CA PRO A 403 -19.95 6.64 -14.77
C PRO A 403 -21.02 5.54 -14.67
N THR A 404 -21.28 5.06 -13.45
CA THR A 404 -22.28 4.03 -13.14
C THR A 404 -23.10 4.40 -11.91
N LYS A 405 -24.21 3.67 -11.67
CA LYS A 405 -25.01 3.82 -10.43
C LYS A 405 -24.22 3.55 -9.14
N LYS A 406 -23.11 2.81 -9.21
CA LYS A 406 -22.23 2.56 -8.04
C LYS A 406 -21.12 3.60 -7.94
N TYR A 407 -20.45 3.89 -9.05
CA TYR A 407 -19.33 4.83 -9.16
C TYR A 407 -19.74 5.98 -10.09
N GLY A 408 -20.30 7.04 -9.50
CA GLY A 408 -20.62 8.27 -10.21
C GLY A 408 -19.39 9.15 -10.45
N GLY A 409 -19.63 10.41 -10.81
CA GLY A 409 -18.59 11.39 -11.09
C GLY A 409 -17.86 11.15 -12.41
N ILE A 410 -17.26 12.23 -12.93
CA ILE A 410 -16.45 12.20 -14.14
C ILE A 410 -15.24 11.29 -13.88
N PRO A 411 -14.88 10.33 -14.76
CA PRO A 411 -13.74 9.45 -14.54
C PRO A 411 -12.41 10.20 -14.57
N PHE A 412 -11.37 9.55 -14.07
CA PHE A 412 -9.99 9.98 -14.29
C PHE A 412 -9.39 9.28 -15.52
N GLU A 413 -8.25 9.77 -15.99
CA GLU A 413 -7.36 9.11 -16.94
C GLU A 413 -5.93 9.04 -16.38
N PRO A 414 -5.14 7.99 -16.67
CA PRO A 414 -3.77 7.87 -16.18
C PRO A 414 -2.80 8.69 -17.06
N THR A 415 -2.15 9.69 -16.47
CA THR A 415 -1.28 10.65 -17.20
C THR A 415 0.21 10.48 -16.93
N SER A 416 0.59 9.83 -15.83
CA SER A 416 2.00 9.55 -15.51
C SER A 416 2.16 8.28 -14.68
N ALA A 417 3.31 7.61 -14.78
CA ALA A 417 3.67 6.46 -13.98
C ALA A 417 5.20 6.40 -13.80
N THR A 418 5.66 6.55 -12.56
CA THR A 418 7.08 6.59 -12.20
C THR A 418 7.40 5.46 -11.20
N PRO A 419 8.17 4.44 -11.59
CA PRO A 419 8.67 3.42 -10.67
C PRO A 419 9.80 3.98 -9.81
N VAL A 420 9.87 3.55 -8.55
CA VAL A 420 10.94 3.85 -7.59
C VAL A 420 11.42 2.55 -6.94
N ASP A 421 12.74 2.33 -6.92
CA ASP A 421 13.32 1.17 -6.24
C ASP A 421 13.48 1.43 -4.74
N MET A 422 12.39 1.24 -4.02
CA MET A 422 12.33 1.28 -2.56
C MET A 422 12.91 0.03 -1.89
N PHE A 423 13.12 -1.05 -2.65
CA PHE A 423 13.46 -2.37 -2.11
C PHE A 423 14.56 -3.03 -2.96
N PRO A 424 15.78 -2.44 -3.05
CA PRO A 424 16.80 -2.96 -3.95
C PRO A 424 17.20 -4.39 -3.58
N LEU A 425 17.64 -5.15 -4.59
CA LEU A 425 17.90 -6.59 -4.52
C LEU A 425 16.63 -7.47 -4.34
N THR A 426 15.43 -6.90 -4.43
CA THR A 426 14.17 -7.66 -4.39
C THR A 426 13.40 -7.61 -5.71
N GLY A 427 12.27 -8.31 -5.78
CA GLY A 427 11.31 -8.21 -6.89
C GLY A 427 10.16 -7.23 -6.62
N HIS A 428 10.34 -6.29 -5.69
CA HIS A 428 9.35 -5.25 -5.36
C HIS A 428 9.81 -3.88 -5.87
N CYS A 429 8.84 -3.01 -6.11
CA CYS A 429 9.03 -1.65 -6.59
C CYS A 429 7.80 -0.83 -6.17
N GLU A 430 8.00 0.40 -5.71
CA GLU A 430 6.91 1.36 -5.53
C GLU A 430 6.59 2.03 -6.86
N MET A 431 5.33 2.38 -7.08
CA MET A 431 4.89 3.11 -8.26
C MET A 431 4.15 4.37 -7.85
N VAL A 432 4.61 5.54 -8.31
CA VAL A 432 3.84 6.78 -8.26
C VAL A 432 3.09 6.94 -9.58
N MET A 433 1.79 6.70 -9.56
CA MET A 433 0.91 6.80 -10.72
C MET A 433 0.00 8.02 -10.58
N THR A 434 -0.01 8.87 -11.60
CA THR A 434 -0.81 10.10 -11.63
C THR A 434 -2.05 9.90 -12.48
N PHE A 435 -3.19 10.32 -11.93
CA PHE A 435 -4.50 10.29 -12.58
C PHE A 435 -5.07 11.70 -12.61
N ASP A 436 -5.30 12.25 -13.79
CA ASP A 436 -5.96 13.54 -13.96
C ASP A 436 -7.43 13.34 -14.34
N ARG A 437 -8.32 14.26 -13.97
CA ARG A 437 -9.74 14.14 -14.27
C ARG A 437 -10.01 14.44 -15.74
N LEU A 438 -10.77 13.56 -16.40
CA LEU A 438 -11.26 13.84 -17.75
C LEU A 438 -12.04 15.15 -17.74
N LYS A 439 -11.76 16.01 -18.71
CA LYS A 439 -12.55 17.24 -18.89
C LYS A 439 -13.94 16.85 -19.39
N LYS A 440 -14.98 17.57 -18.95
CA LYS A 440 -16.27 17.50 -19.64
C LYS A 440 -16.09 18.08 -21.04
N ASP A 441 -16.57 17.37 -22.05
CA ASP A 441 -16.71 17.91 -23.40
C ASP A 441 -17.76 19.02 -23.41
N THR A 442 -17.29 20.26 -23.23
CA THR A 442 -18.15 21.45 -23.23
C THR A 442 -18.88 21.63 -24.55
N GLU A 443 -18.34 21.12 -25.64
CA GLU A 443 -18.97 21.13 -26.96
C GLU A 443 -20.24 20.25 -26.99
N GLU A 444 -20.25 19.06 -26.39
CA GLU A 444 -21.47 18.24 -26.33
C GLU A 444 -22.57 18.88 -25.47
N GLU A 445 -22.23 19.49 -24.33
CA GLU A 445 -23.24 20.20 -23.53
C GLU A 445 -23.69 21.51 -24.17
N GLU A 446 -22.84 22.23 -24.91
CA GLU A 446 -23.27 23.40 -25.68
C GLU A 446 -24.13 23.03 -26.90
N VAL A 447 -23.80 21.95 -27.62
CA VAL A 447 -24.63 21.45 -28.73
C VAL A 447 -25.99 21.00 -28.19
N LYS A 448 -26.04 20.22 -27.10
CA LYS A 448 -27.32 19.82 -26.48
C LYS A 448 -28.13 21.03 -26.00
N LYS A 449 -27.50 22.05 -25.39
CA LYS A 449 -28.19 23.29 -24.99
C LYS A 449 -28.61 24.18 -26.16
N LYS A 450 -27.96 24.09 -27.33
CA LYS A 450 -28.39 24.76 -28.57
C LYS A 450 -29.58 24.00 -29.17
N GLU A 451 -29.49 22.68 -29.29
CA GLU A 451 -30.59 21.83 -29.75
C GLU A 451 -31.85 21.93 -28.86
N GLU A 452 -31.71 22.01 -27.53
CA GLU A 452 -32.84 22.20 -26.61
C GLU A 452 -33.49 23.58 -26.80
N LYS A 453 -32.70 24.64 -26.97
CA LYS A 453 -33.21 25.99 -27.26
C LYS A 453 -33.86 26.12 -28.65
N GLU A 454 -33.32 25.44 -29.66
CA GLU A 454 -33.95 25.39 -30.99
C GLU A 454 -35.26 24.59 -30.96
N LYS A 455 -35.37 23.56 -30.11
CA LYS A 455 -36.63 22.83 -29.88
C LYS A 455 -37.68 23.70 -29.18
N ASP A 456 -37.34 24.38 -28.09
CA ASP A 456 -38.24 25.33 -27.41
C ASP A 456 -38.74 26.44 -28.36
N GLY A 457 -37.83 27.08 -29.09
CA GLY A 457 -38.19 28.11 -30.08
C GLY A 457 -39.11 27.60 -31.19
N SER A 458 -38.95 26.33 -31.59
CA SER A 458 -39.82 25.68 -32.59
C SER A 458 -41.22 25.32 -32.07
N GLU A 459 -41.44 25.32 -30.75
CA GLU A 459 -42.78 25.15 -30.16
C GLU A 459 -43.54 26.48 -30.00
N GLU A 460 -42.86 27.60 -29.77
CA GLU A 460 -43.51 28.92 -29.75
C GLU A 460 -44.01 29.31 -31.15
N GLU A 461 -43.19 29.19 -32.19
CA GLU A 461 -43.60 29.46 -33.59
C GLU A 461 -44.76 28.59 -34.10
N LYS A 462 -45.01 27.43 -33.48
CA LYS A 462 -46.17 26.57 -33.78
C LYS A 462 -47.44 26.99 -33.05
N LYS A 463 -47.33 27.46 -31.80
CA LYS A 463 -48.50 27.88 -30.99
C LYS A 463 -49.17 29.14 -31.54
N GLU A 464 -48.43 30.05 -32.20
CA GLU A 464 -49.05 31.20 -32.89
C GLU A 464 -49.80 30.82 -34.18
N LYS A 465 -49.46 29.70 -34.84
CA LYS A 465 -50.02 29.31 -36.15
C LYS A 465 -51.20 28.33 -36.09
N GLU A 466 -51.53 27.76 -34.93
CA GLU A 466 -52.72 26.88 -34.76
C GLU A 466 -53.97 27.59 -34.19
N ASN A 467 -53.88 28.89 -33.87
CA ASN A 467 -54.98 29.61 -33.20
C ASN A 467 -55.96 30.33 -34.18
N GLU A 468 -55.64 30.41 -35.48
CA GLU A 468 -56.53 30.92 -36.53
C GLU A 468 -57.10 29.78 -37.39
N GLY A 469 -58.16 29.10 -36.91
CA GLY A 469 -58.91 28.17 -37.77
C GLY A 469 -59.72 27.07 -37.09
N LYS A 470 -60.75 27.39 -36.30
CA LYS A 470 -61.72 26.37 -35.86
C LYS A 470 -63.17 26.84 -35.66
N GLY A 471 -63.96 26.63 -36.71
CA GLY A 471 -65.42 26.52 -36.73
C GLY A 471 -65.81 25.82 -38.05
N ASP A 472 -66.78 24.92 -38.12
CA ASP A 472 -67.75 24.46 -37.11
C ASP A 472 -68.02 22.93 -37.24
N LYS A 473 -68.98 22.41 -36.47
CA LYS A 473 -69.63 21.06 -36.45
C LYS A 473 -69.80 20.36 -37.83
N CYS A 474 -70.07 19.04 -37.99
CA CYS A 474 -69.96 17.74 -37.26
C CYS A 474 -70.36 16.64 -38.32
N ASP A 475 -70.76 15.36 -38.12
CA ASP A 475 -71.02 14.42 -36.99
C ASP A 475 -71.02 12.93 -37.52
N VAL A 476 -71.53 11.97 -36.73
CA VAL A 476 -72.02 10.60 -37.07
C VAL A 476 -71.02 9.42 -37.23
N GLU A 477 -71.00 8.60 -36.18
CA GLU A 477 -71.06 7.10 -36.09
C GLU A 477 -70.47 6.11 -37.15
N LYS A 478 -69.79 5.09 -36.57
CA LYS A 478 -69.93 3.60 -36.75
C LYS A 478 -69.08 2.74 -37.73
N GLU A 479 -68.55 1.67 -37.11
CA GLU A 479 -68.31 0.27 -37.52
C GLU A 479 -67.47 -0.16 -38.75
N LYS A 480 -66.30 -0.73 -38.42
CA LYS A 480 -65.78 -2.08 -38.78
C LYS A 480 -65.76 -2.60 -40.24
N ALA A 481 -64.55 -3.10 -40.55
CA ALA A 481 -64.22 -4.27 -41.37
C ALA A 481 -64.29 -4.16 -42.91
N GLY A 482 -63.17 -4.53 -43.56
CA GLY A 482 -63.02 -4.66 -45.01
C GLY A 482 -61.57 -4.99 -45.36
N ALA A 483 -61.32 -5.91 -46.30
CA ALA A 483 -60.00 -6.52 -46.48
C ALA A 483 -59.32 -6.26 -47.83
N GLY A 484 -58.09 -5.72 -47.77
CA GLY A 484 -56.92 -6.23 -48.52
C GLY A 484 -56.72 -5.86 -50.00
N LYS A 485 -55.51 -6.20 -50.49
CA LYS A 485 -54.94 -5.97 -51.86
C LYS A 485 -54.69 -4.47 -52.13
N LYS A 486 -53.66 -3.97 -52.81
CA LYS A 486 -52.46 -4.42 -53.58
C LYS A 486 -51.81 -3.06 -54.05
N ASN A 487 -50.62 -2.90 -54.67
CA ASN A 487 -49.51 -3.76 -55.12
C ASN A 487 -48.25 -2.86 -55.28
N GLU A 488 -47.04 -3.43 -55.20
CA GLU A 488 -45.84 -3.04 -56.00
C GLU A 488 -45.15 -1.66 -55.77
N VAL A 489 -43.84 -1.42 -56.03
CA VAL A 489 -42.75 -2.27 -56.57
C VAL A 489 -41.33 -1.83 -56.09
N LYS A 490 -40.40 -2.80 -55.95
CA LYS A 490 -38.90 -2.80 -56.00
C LYS A 490 -38.08 -1.55 -55.60
N VAL A 491 -37.05 -1.79 -54.76
CA VAL A 491 -35.62 -1.91 -55.18
C VAL A 491 -35.04 -3.18 -54.50
N ALA A 492 -33.90 -3.74 -54.98
CA ALA A 492 -33.43 -5.09 -54.63
C ALA A 492 -32.16 -5.14 -53.75
N GLU A 493 -31.96 -6.27 -53.06
CA GLU A 493 -30.71 -6.68 -52.40
C GLU A 493 -29.75 -7.41 -53.36
N SER A 494 -28.45 -7.34 -53.08
CA SER A 494 -27.41 -8.34 -53.43
C SER A 494 -26.17 -8.08 -52.53
N ASP A 495 -25.40 -9.06 -52.04
CA ASP A 495 -25.60 -10.51 -52.00
C ASP A 495 -24.73 -11.16 -50.88
N VAL A 496 -24.70 -12.50 -50.83
CA VAL A 496 -23.81 -13.38 -50.04
C VAL A 496 -24.14 -13.59 -48.55
N LYS A 497 -24.14 -14.87 -48.14
CA LYS A 497 -24.53 -15.37 -46.81
C LYS A 497 -23.81 -16.69 -46.51
N LYS A 498 -23.52 -16.98 -45.23
CA LYS A 498 -22.72 -18.13 -44.72
C LYS A 498 -21.21 -18.00 -44.99
N GLU A 499 -20.29 -18.66 -44.29
CA GLU A 499 -20.31 -19.69 -43.22
C GLU A 499 -19.15 -19.31 -42.23
N ARG A 500 -19.04 -19.72 -40.95
CA ARG A 500 -19.16 -21.05 -40.32
C ARG A 500 -19.29 -20.93 -38.79
N LYS A 501 -19.66 -22.04 -38.11
CA LYS A 501 -19.51 -22.20 -36.65
C LYS A 501 -18.27 -23.03 -36.33
N GLY A 502 -17.63 -22.74 -35.19
CA GLY A 502 -16.93 -23.75 -34.39
C GLY A 502 -15.39 -23.72 -34.40
N ALA A 503 -14.81 -23.17 -33.33
CA ALA A 503 -13.48 -23.53 -32.81
C ALA A 503 -13.46 -23.22 -31.30
N LYS A 504 -13.21 -24.23 -30.46
CA LYS A 504 -12.99 -24.10 -29.00
C LYS A 504 -12.38 -25.41 -28.49
N LYS A 505 -11.40 -25.33 -27.58
CA LYS A 505 -10.22 -26.23 -27.49
C LYS A 505 -9.23 -25.94 -28.64
N GLU A 506 -7.92 -26.10 -28.46
CA GLU A 506 -7.18 -26.73 -27.35
C GLU A 506 -5.81 -26.05 -27.19
N GLU A 507 -5.36 -25.75 -25.98
CA GLU A 507 -3.93 -25.58 -25.67
C GLU A 507 -3.67 -25.57 -24.14
N THR A 508 -3.20 -26.71 -23.62
CA THR A 508 -2.51 -26.86 -22.33
C THR A 508 -1.59 -28.06 -22.46
N GLY A 509 -0.27 -27.83 -22.36
CA GLY A 509 0.79 -28.83 -22.39
C GLY A 509 2.02 -28.28 -21.69
#